data_AF-A0AAW2DBA4-F1
#
_entry.id   AF-A0AAW2DBA4-F1
#
_cell.length_a   1.000
_cell.length_b   1.000
_cell.length_c   1.000
_cell.angle_alpha   90.00
_cell.angle_beta   90.00
_cell.angle_gamma   90.00
#
_symmetry.space_group_name_H-M   'P 1'
#
loop_
_entity.id
_entity.type
_entity.pdbx_description
1 polymer ?
#
loop_
_entity_poly.entity_id
_entity_poly.type
_entity_poly.pdbx_seq_one_letter_code
_entity_poly.pdbx_strand_id
1 'polypeptide(L)'
;MAFILAADTTLPQKSEGHWLGIVNAITNGSPQAKIVAVEFDTRKSYQEDIDDNHVGLDVNSIHSIEQESLTKYGINLSETYLYDAIKVRVQYDGKVMNVSAKTNKTSEYQLISLPLELSSYLPEKVFVGFSASIGNAIQTNCLRTWEFHSSDVADEELEMLWVWITVPVVLIVLSMIAFYLYWQNKHREQPEDAYPRIEDQI
;
A
#
# COMPACT_ATOMS: atom_id res chain seq x y z
N MET A 1 6.51 15.60 14.35
CA MET A 1 6.41 14.10 14.26
C MET A 1 6.10 13.76 12.82
N ALA A 2 6.39 12.55 12.34
CA ALA A 2 5.94 12.08 11.05
C ALA A 2 5.50 10.61 11.10
N PHE A 3 4.43 10.28 10.35
CA PHE A 3 4.13 8.90 9.94
C PHE A 3 4.95 8.58 8.69
N ILE A 4 5.66 7.47 8.67
CA ILE A 4 6.68 7.19 7.64
C ILE A 4 6.46 5.85 6.94
N LEU A 5 6.77 5.82 5.65
CA LEU A 5 7.07 4.64 4.85
C LEU A 5 8.54 4.72 4.43
N ALA A 6 9.37 3.78 4.86
CA ALA A 6 10.82 3.82 4.65
C ALA A 6 11.36 2.51 4.07
N ALA A 7 12.35 2.59 3.18
CA ALA A 7 13.04 1.42 2.64
C ALA A 7 13.92 0.70 3.67
N ASP A 8 14.42 1.41 4.68
CA ASP A 8 15.23 0.87 5.76
C ASP A 8 14.87 1.52 7.11
N THR A 9 15.29 0.88 8.20
CA THR A 9 15.01 1.33 9.58
C THR A 9 16.19 2.09 10.19
N THR A 10 17.22 2.39 9.42
CA THR A 10 18.43 3.06 9.91
C THR A 10 18.16 4.56 9.99
N LEU A 11 18.31 5.13 11.19
CA LEU A 11 18.19 6.58 11.36
C LEU A 11 19.28 7.31 10.54
N PRO A 12 18.91 8.29 9.69
CA PRO A 12 19.90 9.09 9.00
C PRO A 12 20.81 9.81 10.00
N GLN A 13 22.10 9.83 9.73
CA GLN A 13 23.06 10.48 10.62
C GLN A 13 22.75 11.97 10.76
N LYS A 14 22.79 12.48 12.00
CA LYS A 14 22.55 13.89 12.34
C LYS A 14 21.20 14.43 11.85
N SER A 15 20.15 13.61 11.99
CA SER A 15 18.78 13.89 11.57
C SER A 15 17.92 14.44 12.72
N GLU A 16 18.51 15.28 13.57
CA GLU A 16 17.80 15.95 14.67
C GLU A 16 17.02 17.20 14.23
N GLY A 17 16.09 17.65 15.08
CA GLY A 17 15.34 18.89 14.91
C GLY A 17 14.44 18.87 13.68
N HIS A 18 14.67 19.83 12.79
CA HIS A 18 13.88 20.02 11.57
C HIS A 18 13.94 18.80 10.64
N TRP A 19 14.95 17.94 10.74
CA TRP A 19 15.06 16.76 9.88
C TRP A 19 14.12 15.60 10.24
N LEU A 20 13.45 15.68 11.39
CA LEU A 20 12.46 14.71 11.90
C LEU A 20 12.92 13.24 11.95
N GLY A 21 14.21 12.92 11.80
CA GLY A 21 14.68 11.53 11.67
C GLY A 21 14.41 10.91 10.30
N ILE A 22 13.95 11.67 9.29
CA ILE A 22 13.54 11.14 7.98
C ILE A 22 14.60 11.34 6.89
N VAL A 23 15.35 12.44 6.93
CA VAL A 23 16.44 12.74 5.98
C VAL A 23 17.57 13.46 6.70
N ASN A 24 18.67 13.76 6.02
CA ASN A 24 19.71 14.62 6.55
C ASN A 24 20.26 15.55 5.47
N ALA A 25 21.28 16.34 5.81
CA ALA A 25 21.90 17.28 4.87
C ALA A 25 22.44 16.63 3.57
N ILE A 26 22.68 15.32 3.54
CA ILE A 26 23.18 14.59 2.37
C ILE A 26 22.01 13.99 1.56
N THR A 27 21.01 13.41 2.25
CA THR A 27 19.93 12.68 1.59
C THR A 27 18.71 13.55 1.28
N ASN A 28 18.62 14.77 1.82
CA ASN A 28 17.51 15.70 1.55
C ASN A 28 17.40 16.02 0.04
N GLY A 29 16.26 15.71 -0.55
CA GLY A 29 16.00 15.90 -1.99
C GLY A 29 16.64 14.82 -2.88
N SER A 30 17.23 13.78 -2.29
CA SER A 30 17.91 12.71 -3.02
C SER A 30 17.08 11.43 -3.04
N PRO A 31 16.98 10.71 -4.19
CA PRO A 31 16.35 9.39 -4.26
C PRO A 31 16.99 8.33 -3.35
N GLN A 32 18.15 8.62 -2.76
CA GLN A 32 18.79 7.75 -1.77
C GLN A 32 18.03 7.70 -0.44
N ALA A 33 17.22 8.71 -0.11
CA ALA A 33 16.45 8.75 1.13
C ALA A 33 15.39 7.62 1.18
N LYS A 34 14.78 7.30 0.02
CA LYS A 34 13.74 6.27 -0.15
C LYS A 34 12.71 6.28 0.98
N ILE A 35 12.13 7.46 1.20
CA ILE A 35 11.19 7.72 2.28
C ILE A 35 10.03 8.58 1.76
N VAL A 36 8.82 8.22 2.20
CA VAL A 36 7.63 9.04 2.07
C VAL A 36 7.08 9.24 3.47
N ALA A 37 6.77 10.46 3.84
CA ALA A 37 6.30 10.79 5.17
C ALA A 37 5.10 11.73 5.13
N VAL A 38 4.19 11.56 6.09
CA VAL A 38 3.21 12.59 6.44
C VAL A 38 3.69 13.22 7.73
N GLU A 39 4.17 14.45 7.65
CA GLU A 39 4.65 15.19 8.81
C GLU A 39 3.53 15.97 9.50
N PHE A 40 3.73 16.16 10.80
CA PHE A 40 2.94 16.97 11.71
C PHE A 40 3.91 17.96 12.33
N ASP A 41 4.03 19.13 11.69
CA ASP A 41 5.06 20.10 12.02
C ASP A 41 4.50 21.20 12.93
N THR A 42 5.21 21.39 14.04
CA THR A 42 4.93 22.36 15.10
C THR A 42 5.87 23.56 15.02
N ARG A 43 6.68 23.67 13.96
CA ARG A 43 7.68 24.71 13.83
C ARG A 43 8.00 25.01 12.38
N LYS A 44 7.71 26.25 11.97
CA LYS A 44 8.23 26.85 10.75
C LYS A 44 9.77 26.91 10.77
N SER A 45 10.42 25.90 10.23
CA SER A 45 11.87 25.72 10.23
C SER A 45 12.51 26.33 8.98
N TYR A 46 11.75 26.39 7.89
CA TYR A 46 12.13 26.96 6.61
C TYR A 46 11.18 28.07 6.17
N GLN A 47 11.55 28.82 5.12
CA GLN A 47 10.68 29.88 4.59
C GLN A 47 9.47 29.27 3.87
N GLU A 48 9.70 28.13 3.24
CA GLU A 48 8.80 27.31 2.43
C GLU A 48 7.66 26.69 3.24
N ASP A 49 7.91 26.38 4.52
CA ASP A 49 6.89 25.88 5.45
C ASP A 49 5.73 26.88 5.54
N ILE A 50 4.49 26.42 5.40
CA ILE A 50 3.34 27.33 5.33
C ILE A 50 3.15 28.15 6.63
N ASP A 51 3.27 27.50 7.78
CA ASP A 51 3.24 28.08 9.12
C ASP A 51 3.93 27.15 10.14
N ASP A 52 3.75 27.39 11.44
CA ASP A 52 4.27 26.55 12.53
C ASP A 52 3.22 25.55 13.09
N ASN A 53 2.19 25.23 12.30
CA ASN A 53 1.11 24.33 12.69
C ASN A 53 0.46 23.71 11.44
N HIS A 54 1.18 22.81 10.77
CA HIS A 54 0.74 22.22 9.50
C HIS A 54 0.96 20.71 9.41
N VAL A 55 0.28 20.12 8.44
CA VAL A 55 0.57 18.77 7.94
C VAL A 55 1.27 18.90 6.59
N GLY A 56 2.31 18.11 6.38
CA GLY A 56 3.07 18.06 5.13
C GLY A 56 3.13 16.64 4.56
N LEU A 57 3.16 16.52 3.24
CA LEU A 57 3.50 15.29 2.53
C LEU A 57 4.92 15.39 1.98
N ASP A 58 5.83 14.62 2.55
CA ASP A 58 7.25 14.66 2.27
C ASP A 58 7.67 13.47 1.42
N VAL A 59 8.45 13.72 0.38
CA VAL A 59 8.96 12.67 -0.52
C VAL A 59 10.46 12.88 -0.71
N ASN A 60 11.26 12.00 -0.10
CA ASN A 60 12.73 12.04 -0.12
C ASN A 60 13.37 13.38 0.33
N SER A 61 12.60 14.29 0.90
CA SER A 61 13.02 15.62 1.32
C SER A 61 12.20 16.04 2.52
N ILE A 62 12.77 16.91 3.36
CA ILE A 62 12.02 17.59 4.42
C ILE A 62 11.14 18.72 3.89
N HIS A 63 11.32 19.13 2.64
CA HIS A 63 10.43 20.11 2.02
C HIS A 63 9.26 19.36 1.41
N SER A 64 8.08 19.54 2.00
CA SER A 64 6.89 18.83 1.54
C SER A 64 6.50 19.24 0.13
N ILE A 65 5.98 18.29 -0.63
CA ILE A 65 5.44 18.53 -1.96
C ILE A 65 4.01 19.09 -1.92
N GLU A 66 3.32 18.92 -0.79
CA GLU A 66 2.01 19.48 -0.48
C GLU A 66 1.93 19.72 1.04
N GLN A 67 1.35 20.85 1.46
CA GLN A 67 1.18 21.20 2.87
C GLN A 67 -0.18 21.84 3.11
N GLU A 68 -0.72 21.66 4.31
CA GLU A 68 -1.96 22.30 4.72
C GLU A 68 -1.89 22.80 6.18
N SER A 69 -2.22 24.08 6.36
CA SER A 69 -2.27 24.71 7.68
C SER A 69 -3.46 24.19 8.47
N LEU A 70 -3.21 23.79 9.71
CA LEU A 70 -4.25 23.31 10.62
C LEU A 70 -5.04 24.44 11.30
N THR A 71 -4.48 25.66 11.28
CA THR A 71 -5.01 26.82 11.98
C THR A 71 -6.43 27.17 11.56
N LYS A 72 -6.74 27.11 10.25
CA LYS A 72 -8.07 27.42 9.72
C LYS A 72 -9.15 26.40 10.12
N TYR A 73 -8.75 25.21 10.57
CA TYR A 73 -9.64 24.14 11.02
C TYR A 73 -9.84 24.14 12.54
N GLY A 74 -9.22 25.09 13.27
CA GLY A 74 -9.24 25.10 14.73
C GLY A 74 -8.48 23.94 15.36
N ILE A 75 -7.52 23.36 14.64
CA ILE A 75 -6.65 22.28 15.11
C ILE A 75 -5.26 22.88 15.38
N ASN A 76 -4.71 22.64 16.56
CA ASN A 76 -3.38 23.08 16.94
C ASN A 76 -2.57 21.89 17.47
N LEU A 77 -1.52 21.51 16.76
CA LEU A 77 -0.65 20.38 17.09
C LEU A 77 0.06 20.55 18.45
N SER A 78 0.34 21.79 18.83
CA SER A 78 0.99 22.13 20.09
C SER A 78 0.03 22.17 21.28
N GLU A 79 -1.27 22.29 21.04
CA GLU A 79 -2.31 22.34 22.08
C GLU A 79 -3.10 21.03 22.13
N THR A 80 -2.50 19.97 22.67
CA THR A 80 -3.23 18.72 22.87
C THR A 80 -3.67 18.57 24.33
N TYR A 81 -4.96 18.82 24.59
CA TYR A 81 -5.56 18.59 25.90
C TYR A 81 -5.65 17.08 26.19
N LEU A 82 -5.55 16.68 27.46
CA LEU A 82 -5.62 15.27 27.87
C LEU A 82 -6.85 14.52 27.29
N TYR A 83 -7.93 15.24 26.99
CA TYR A 83 -9.21 14.68 26.50
C TYR A 83 -9.55 15.02 25.04
N ASP A 84 -8.68 15.76 24.32
CA ASP A 84 -8.95 16.20 22.94
C ASP A 84 -7.77 15.83 22.04
N ALA A 85 -7.68 14.54 21.70
CA ALA A 85 -6.62 14.03 20.85
C ALA A 85 -6.94 14.32 19.38
N ILE A 86 -5.93 14.80 18.65
CA ILE A 86 -6.00 14.93 17.19
C ILE A 86 -5.99 13.52 16.60
N LYS A 87 -6.99 13.21 15.79
CA LYS A 87 -7.12 11.97 15.03
C LYS A 87 -6.77 12.26 13.59
N VAL A 88 -5.77 11.57 13.08
CA VAL A 88 -5.34 11.68 11.69
C VAL A 88 -5.60 10.35 11.00
N ARG A 89 -6.10 10.41 9.76
CA ARG A 89 -6.20 9.27 8.87
C ARG A 89 -5.36 9.54 7.63
N VAL A 90 -4.43 8.61 7.35
CA VAL A 90 -3.64 8.58 6.12
C VAL A 90 -4.14 7.40 5.31
N GLN A 91 -4.57 7.64 4.08
CA GLN A 91 -5.12 6.62 3.19
C GLN A 91 -4.49 6.74 1.82
N TYR A 92 -4.01 5.60 1.29
CA TYR A 92 -3.51 5.49 -0.07
C TYR A 92 -4.33 4.44 -0.81
N ASP A 93 -4.89 4.80 -1.96
CA ASP A 93 -5.75 3.92 -2.76
C ASP A 93 -5.03 3.28 -3.96
N GLY A 94 -3.70 3.38 -4.00
CA GLY A 94 -2.88 2.96 -5.14
C GLY A 94 -2.54 4.09 -6.11
N LYS A 95 -3.20 5.25 -6.01
CA LYS A 95 -2.98 6.40 -6.90
C LYS A 95 -2.91 7.73 -6.18
N VAL A 96 -3.70 7.91 -5.14
CA VAL A 96 -3.88 9.18 -4.42
C VAL A 96 -3.57 8.98 -2.94
N MET A 97 -2.71 9.85 -2.41
CA MET A 97 -2.47 9.99 -0.98
C MET A 97 -3.48 10.98 -0.41
N ASN A 98 -4.32 10.50 0.51
CA ASN A 98 -5.31 11.28 1.23
C ASN A 98 -4.93 11.39 2.71
N VAL A 99 -4.90 12.61 3.23
CA VAL A 99 -4.70 12.88 4.66
C VAL A 99 -5.88 13.69 5.17
N SER A 100 -6.54 13.19 6.22
CA SER A 100 -7.61 13.90 6.92
C SER A 100 -7.31 14.01 8.41
N ALA A 101 -7.84 15.04 9.06
CA ALA A 101 -7.73 15.20 10.50
C ALA A 101 -9.04 15.69 11.15
N LYS A 102 -9.19 15.35 12.43
CA LYS A 102 -10.24 15.88 13.31
C LYS A 102 -9.83 15.87 14.77
N THR A 103 -10.57 16.62 15.56
CA THR A 103 -10.56 16.58 17.03
C THR A 103 -11.91 16.07 17.53
N ASN A 104 -12.13 16.03 18.84
CA ASN A 104 -13.46 15.76 19.38
C ASN A 104 -14.41 16.97 19.23
N LYS A 105 -13.87 18.16 18.89
CA LYS A 105 -14.64 19.41 18.75
C LYS A 105 -14.92 19.79 17.30
N THR A 106 -14.25 19.15 16.34
CA THR A 106 -14.32 19.51 14.92
C THR A 106 -14.87 18.36 14.08
N SER A 107 -15.40 18.70 12.90
CA SER A 107 -15.66 17.72 11.84
C SER A 107 -14.35 17.15 11.29
N GLU A 108 -14.46 16.09 10.46
CA GLU A 108 -13.34 15.57 9.68
C GLU A 108 -13.07 16.46 8.49
N TYR A 109 -11.83 16.94 8.36
CA TYR A 109 -11.38 17.78 7.27
C TYR A 109 -10.40 17.01 6.39
N GLN A 110 -10.65 17.02 5.07
CA GLN A 110 -9.66 16.61 4.09
C GLN A 110 -8.59 17.71 4.03
N LEU A 111 -7.34 17.34 4.33
CA LEU A 111 -6.21 18.26 4.37
C LEU A 111 -5.37 18.17 3.10
N ILE A 112 -4.98 16.95 2.72
CA ILE A 112 -4.15 16.68 1.54
C ILE A 112 -4.87 15.64 0.70
N SER A 113 -4.95 15.85 -0.61
CA SER A 113 -5.40 14.85 -1.59
C SER A 113 -4.56 15.01 -2.84
N LEU A 114 -3.51 14.18 -2.96
CA LEU A 114 -2.49 14.35 -3.99
C LEU A 114 -2.26 13.03 -4.74
N PRO A 115 -2.36 13.02 -6.09
CA PRO A 115 -1.88 11.90 -6.89
C PRO A 115 -0.39 11.65 -6.65
N LEU A 116 -0.04 10.44 -6.23
CA LEU A 116 1.34 10.09 -5.86
C LEU A 116 1.62 8.64 -6.24
N GLU A 117 2.58 8.40 -7.13
CA GLU A 117 3.05 7.06 -7.49
C GLU A 117 4.11 6.57 -6.49
N LEU A 118 3.71 5.87 -5.42
CA LEU A 118 4.64 5.42 -4.37
C LEU A 118 5.79 4.55 -4.90
N SER A 119 5.54 3.74 -5.93
CA SER A 119 6.53 2.87 -6.58
C SER A 119 7.69 3.64 -7.24
N SER A 120 7.53 4.94 -7.48
CA SER A 120 8.59 5.81 -7.99
C SER A 120 9.63 6.17 -6.92
N TYR A 121 9.29 6.02 -5.65
CA TYR A 121 10.09 6.52 -4.52
C TYR A 121 10.45 5.44 -3.51
N LEU A 122 9.65 4.38 -3.43
CA LEU A 122 9.77 3.31 -2.45
C LEU A 122 9.98 1.95 -3.13
N PRO A 123 10.75 1.03 -2.51
CA PRO A 123 10.79 -0.36 -2.95
C PRO A 123 9.48 -1.09 -2.65
N GLU A 124 9.32 -2.29 -3.19
CA GLU A 124 8.15 -3.16 -2.98
C GLU A 124 7.89 -3.46 -1.49
N LYS A 125 8.95 -3.60 -0.69
CA LYS A 125 8.86 -3.86 0.76
C LYS A 125 9.35 -2.65 1.53
N VAL A 126 8.47 -2.12 2.37
CA VAL A 126 8.75 -0.95 3.22
C VAL A 126 8.49 -1.25 4.68
N PHE A 127 9.11 -0.45 5.54
CA PHE A 127 8.76 -0.36 6.95
C PHE A 127 7.82 0.82 7.15
N VAL A 128 6.79 0.61 7.99
CA VAL A 128 5.86 1.66 8.39
C VAL A 128 6.05 1.97 9.87
N GLY A 129 5.94 3.24 10.24
CA GLY A 129 6.18 3.64 11.60
C GLY A 129 5.99 5.13 11.83
N PHE A 130 6.58 5.59 12.92
CA PHE A 130 6.66 7.01 13.23
C PHE A 130 8.10 7.40 13.51
N SER A 131 8.47 8.59 13.07
CA SER A 131 9.67 9.27 13.51
C SER A 131 9.31 10.60 14.15
N ALA A 132 10.12 11.05 15.09
CA ALA A 132 9.94 12.34 15.71
C ALA A 132 11.29 12.88 16.16
N SER A 133 11.41 14.19 16.12
CA SER A 133 12.57 14.87 16.67
C SER A 133 12.15 16.06 17.51
N ILE A 134 13.07 16.53 18.32
CA ILE A 134 12.97 17.80 19.02
C ILE A 134 14.18 18.64 18.58
N GLY A 135 13.93 19.90 18.24
CA GLY A 135 15.01 20.86 18.08
C GLY A 135 15.42 21.42 19.44
N ASN A 136 15.75 22.70 19.48
CA ASN A 136 16.06 23.43 20.73
C ASN A 136 14.81 23.73 21.59
N ALA A 137 13.66 23.15 21.28
CA ALA A 137 12.39 23.38 21.96
C ALA A 137 12.07 22.25 22.94
N ILE A 138 11.24 22.54 23.95
CA ILE A 138 10.68 21.52 24.84
C ILE A 138 9.35 21.06 24.25
N GLN A 139 9.32 19.87 23.68
CA GLN A 139 8.10 19.27 23.15
C GLN A 139 8.06 17.76 23.41
N THR A 140 6.85 17.24 23.60
CA THR A 140 6.61 15.80 23.68
C THR A 140 5.82 15.36 22.46
N ASN A 141 6.36 14.40 21.72
CA ASN A 141 5.69 13.76 20.59
C ASN A 141 5.03 12.47 21.08
N CYS A 142 3.70 12.47 21.30
CA CYS A 142 2.98 11.35 21.90
C CYS A 142 1.92 10.77 20.97
N LEU A 143 2.15 9.54 20.53
CA LEU A 143 1.15 8.73 19.85
C LEU A 143 0.37 7.91 20.89
N ARG A 144 -0.94 8.15 21.01
CA ARG A 144 -1.78 7.43 21.98
C ARG A 144 -2.17 6.04 21.50
N THR A 145 -2.59 5.96 20.25
CA THR A 145 -3.09 4.75 19.61
C THR A 145 -2.84 4.86 18.11
N TRP A 146 -2.59 3.75 17.46
CA TRP A 146 -2.56 3.65 16.00
C TRP A 146 -3.21 2.36 15.55
N GLU A 147 -3.68 2.37 14.32
CA GLU A 147 -4.18 1.22 13.60
C GLU A 147 -3.59 1.31 12.19
N PHE A 148 -3.15 0.17 11.65
CA PHE A 148 -2.59 0.09 10.32
C PHE A 148 -3.21 -1.08 9.59
N HIS A 149 -3.66 -0.84 8.37
CA HIS A 149 -4.19 -1.85 7.47
C HIS A 149 -3.58 -1.65 6.08
N SER A 150 -3.21 -2.76 5.45
CA SER A 150 -2.73 -2.83 4.08
C SER A 150 -3.34 -4.07 3.44
N SER A 151 -3.79 -3.93 2.20
CA SER A 151 -4.26 -5.03 1.36
C SER A 151 -3.26 -5.26 0.23
N ASP A 152 -2.90 -6.50 -0.05
CA ASP A 152 -2.13 -6.84 -1.23
C ASP A 152 -3.08 -7.02 -2.43
N VAL A 153 -2.75 -6.41 -3.56
CA VAL A 153 -3.53 -6.56 -4.80
C VAL A 153 -3.05 -7.79 -5.59
N ALA A 154 -1.83 -8.28 -5.31
CA ALA A 154 -1.26 -9.43 -6.03
C ALA A 154 -2.01 -10.75 -5.78
N ASP A 155 -2.61 -10.92 -4.59
CA ASP A 155 -3.28 -12.16 -4.23
C ASP A 155 -4.55 -12.41 -5.07
N GLU A 156 -5.27 -11.36 -5.50
CA GLU A 156 -6.49 -11.52 -6.30
C GLU A 156 -6.21 -12.04 -7.73
N GLU A 157 -5.10 -11.62 -8.36
CA GLU A 157 -4.74 -12.10 -9.71
C GLU A 157 -4.30 -13.56 -9.70
N LEU A 158 -3.56 -13.99 -8.68
CA LEU A 158 -3.11 -15.38 -8.53
C LEU A 158 -4.28 -16.32 -8.19
N GLU A 159 -5.27 -15.88 -7.41
CA GLU A 159 -6.49 -16.66 -7.16
C GLU A 159 -7.27 -16.92 -8.47
N MET A 160 -7.40 -15.92 -9.36
CA MET A 160 -8.07 -16.10 -10.64
C MET A 160 -7.29 -16.95 -11.66
N LEU A 161 -5.96 -17.06 -11.52
CA LEU A 161 -5.13 -17.83 -12.45
C LEU A 161 -5.47 -19.34 -12.44
N TRP A 162 -5.82 -19.90 -11.29
CA TRP A 162 -6.22 -21.30 -11.17
C TRP A 162 -7.51 -21.61 -11.92
N VAL A 163 -8.44 -20.65 -12.03
CA VAL A 163 -9.68 -20.82 -12.81
C VAL A 163 -9.36 -21.04 -14.30
N TRP A 164 -8.41 -20.28 -14.84
CA TRP A 164 -7.97 -20.39 -16.23
C TRP A 164 -7.21 -21.69 -16.53
N ILE A 165 -6.61 -22.33 -15.52
CA ILE A 165 -5.94 -23.63 -15.66
C ILE A 165 -6.94 -24.79 -15.50
N THR A 166 -7.84 -24.72 -14.52
CA THR A 166 -8.73 -25.83 -14.18
C THR A 166 -9.85 -26.03 -15.20
N VAL A 167 -10.43 -24.95 -15.74
CA VAL A 167 -11.54 -25.04 -16.71
C VAL A 167 -11.13 -25.78 -18.00
N PRO A 168 -10.01 -25.43 -18.69
CA PRO A 168 -9.58 -26.14 -19.88
C PRO A 168 -9.23 -27.60 -19.62
N VAL A 169 -8.59 -27.90 -18.47
CA VAL A 169 -8.23 -29.28 -18.11
C VAL A 169 -9.48 -30.14 -17.96
N VAL A 170 -10.51 -29.64 -17.26
CA VAL A 170 -11.78 -30.37 -17.11
C VAL A 170 -12.45 -30.61 -18.46
N LEU A 171 -12.46 -29.61 -19.36
CA LEU A 171 -13.03 -29.77 -20.70
C LEU A 171 -12.28 -30.81 -21.54
N ILE A 172 -10.95 -30.84 -21.46
CA ILE A 172 -10.13 -31.84 -22.15
C ILE A 172 -10.43 -33.24 -21.62
N VAL A 173 -10.49 -33.42 -20.29
CA VAL A 173 -10.83 -34.71 -19.66
C VAL A 173 -12.22 -35.18 -20.08
N LEU A 174 -13.23 -34.31 -20.06
CA LEU A 174 -14.59 -34.66 -20.50
C LEU A 174 -14.63 -35.04 -21.98
N SER A 175 -13.88 -34.34 -22.83
CA SER A 175 -13.79 -34.65 -24.27
C SER A 175 -13.14 -36.03 -24.51
N MET A 176 -12.09 -36.37 -23.76
CA MET A 176 -11.44 -37.68 -23.83
C MET A 176 -12.36 -38.81 -23.37
N ILE A 177 -13.12 -38.60 -22.29
CA ILE A 177 -14.11 -39.57 -21.79
C ILE A 177 -15.21 -39.78 -22.84
N ALA A 178 -15.77 -38.69 -23.39
CA ALA A 178 -16.81 -38.78 -24.41
C ALA A 178 -16.30 -39.50 -25.67
N PHE A 179 -15.08 -39.21 -26.11
CA PHE A 179 -14.43 -39.89 -27.23
C PHE A 179 -14.23 -41.38 -26.96
N TYR A 180 -13.76 -41.74 -25.77
CA TYR A 180 -13.56 -43.12 -25.36
C TYR A 180 -14.88 -43.90 -25.33
N LEU A 181 -15.94 -43.32 -24.75
CA LEU A 181 -17.27 -43.93 -24.71
C LEU A 181 -17.87 -44.09 -26.12
N TYR A 182 -17.71 -43.08 -26.98
CA TYR A 182 -18.11 -43.16 -28.39
C TYR A 182 -17.38 -44.29 -29.12
N TRP A 183 -16.06 -44.39 -28.93
CA TRP A 183 -15.23 -45.42 -29.54
C TRP A 183 -15.63 -46.82 -29.08
N GLN A 184 -15.87 -47.02 -27.79
CA GLN A 184 -16.37 -48.30 -27.25
C GLN A 184 -17.72 -48.68 -27.84
N ASN A 185 -18.66 -47.74 -27.95
CA ASN A 185 -19.99 -48.03 -28.44
C ASN A 185 -19.96 -48.42 -29.93
N LYS A 186 -19.14 -47.74 -30.74
CA LYS A 186 -18.95 -48.06 -32.16
C LYS A 186 -18.35 -49.45 -32.38
N HIS A 187 -17.43 -49.89 -31.53
CA HIS A 187 -16.83 -51.23 -31.64
C HIS A 187 -17.69 -52.36 -31.08
N ARG A 188 -18.70 -52.07 -30.24
CA ARG A 188 -19.73 -53.06 -29.84
C ARG A 188 -20.73 -53.36 -30.96
N GLU A 189 -20.87 -52.48 -31.94
CA GLU A 189 -21.82 -52.62 -33.05
C GLU A 189 -21.27 -53.33 -34.30
N GLN A 190 -20.00 -53.78 -34.30
CA GLN A 190 -19.49 -54.69 -35.35
C GLN A 190 -19.80 -56.15 -34.95
N PRO A 191 -20.68 -56.88 -35.67
CA PRO A 191 -20.95 -58.28 -35.40
C PRO A 191 -19.75 -59.15 -35.80
N GLU A 192 -19.37 -60.11 -34.94
CA GLU A 192 -18.48 -61.23 -35.27
C GLU A 192 -19.17 -62.20 -36.24
N ASP A 193 -19.37 -61.83 -37.49
CA ASP A 193 -19.87 -62.74 -38.53
C ASP A 193 -18.89 -62.79 -39.70
N ALA A 194 -17.91 -63.70 -39.65
CA ALA A 194 -17.38 -64.43 -40.82
C ALA A 194 -16.22 -65.36 -40.44
N TYR A 195 -16.53 -66.59 -40.01
CA TYR A 195 -15.65 -67.73 -40.27
C TYR A 195 -16.34 -68.66 -41.27
N PRO A 196 -15.80 -68.86 -42.49
CA PRO A 196 -16.36 -69.83 -43.42
C PRO A 196 -16.08 -71.25 -42.92
N ARG A 197 -17.14 -72.08 -42.95
CA ARG A 197 -17.16 -73.48 -42.52
C ARG A 197 -16.32 -74.32 -43.49
N ILE A 198 -15.39 -75.11 -42.95
CA ILE A 198 -14.47 -76.00 -43.69
C ILE A 198 -15.24 -77.24 -44.14
N GLU A 199 -16.10 -77.12 -45.14
CA GLU A 199 -16.79 -78.25 -45.79
C GLU A 199 -16.94 -77.93 -47.27
N ASP A 200 -15.84 -77.84 -48.03
CA ASP A 200 -15.87 -77.81 -49.51
C ASP A 200 -14.46 -77.99 -50.12
N GLN A 201 -13.74 -79.09 -49.83
CA GLN A 201 -12.69 -79.64 -50.72
C GLN A 201 -12.57 -81.16 -50.51
N ILE A 202 -13.29 -81.91 -51.35
CA ILE A 202 -13.00 -83.32 -51.69
C ILE A 202 -12.06 -83.30 -52.91
#